data_AF-A0A2E2HJS3-F1
#
_entry.id   AF-A0A2E2HJS3-F1
#
_cell.length_a   1.000
_cell.length_b   1.000
_cell.length_c   1.000
_cell.angle_alpha   90.00
_cell.angle_beta   90.00
_cell.angle_gamma   90.00
#
_symmetry.space_group_name_H-M   'P 1'
#
loop_
_entity.id
_entity.type
_entity.pdbx_description
1 polymer ?
#
loop_
_entity_poly.entity_id
_entity_poly.type
_entity_poly.pdbx_seq_one_letter_code
_entity_poly.pdbx_strand_id
1 'polypeptide(L)'
;MDGLEALVPSEQATTGQCVPDASLKELSFYHASEGKPLATPWQVAMTRADYIAQFDLPSGVVLDCACGSGIQLAAYASRLKRPALGVELDRQRAVASCLNLNTIATRYSTFDQGWHRRSLLFSGDGTSSQEIASQAGLESGSVALLMLDPARPRNSRTHGLDEMQPNLPSVFEAWKPYLALTQHGPCIVLDLSPRLTQELRDGVETIVESFWPGVDKTWTWMSRGGGRVDRLELWIGGVATPNVTKRFVRLSRTFGGDDAVIEQGDDMKQERRALQPARRNEWVTILDAALVESGLVDAWLSEQLSNVADTRWDESSPRRPRIHHNGPLKDSSHPFVVASGRVVEILDLPLDETNIDAIVATALANDISALTIRCSVDADIQPRLQGSIDRQLRNRQGRRKAFLTRHATTNHLLLCAQYPKNSDT
;
A
#
# COMPACT_ATOMS: atom_id res chain seq x y z
N MET A 1 -20.07 2.39 -32.75
CA MET A 1 -19.80 3.68 -32.11
C MET A 1 -20.82 3.80 -31.01
N ASP A 2 -20.51 3.23 -29.85
CA ASP A 2 -21.32 3.52 -28.66
C ASP A 2 -20.89 4.92 -28.21
N GLY A 3 -21.83 5.86 -28.27
CA GLY A 3 -21.56 7.28 -28.04
C GLY A 3 -21.24 7.58 -26.57
N LEU A 4 -20.59 8.71 -26.34
CA LEU A 4 -20.35 9.26 -25.01
C LEU A 4 -21.70 9.59 -24.35
N GLU A 5 -21.97 9.03 -23.17
CA GLU A 5 -23.20 9.27 -22.40
C GLU A 5 -22.88 9.96 -21.06
N ALA A 6 -23.47 11.13 -20.83
CA ALA A 6 -23.40 11.83 -19.55
C ALA A 6 -24.41 11.24 -18.54
N LEU A 7 -23.93 10.98 -17.32
CA LEU A 7 -24.68 10.38 -16.21
C LEU A 7 -24.58 11.28 -14.97
N VAL A 8 -25.71 11.79 -14.50
CA VAL A 8 -25.78 12.62 -13.30
C VAL A 8 -26.04 11.73 -12.07
N PRO A 9 -25.20 11.75 -11.02
CA PRO A 9 -25.38 10.91 -9.84
C PRO A 9 -26.77 11.01 -9.21
N SER A 10 -27.29 12.22 -9.02
CA SER A 10 -28.59 12.44 -8.38
C SER A 10 -29.79 11.94 -9.18
N GLU A 11 -29.61 11.61 -10.45
CA GLU A 11 -30.67 11.14 -11.35
C GLU A 11 -30.67 9.61 -11.50
N GLN A 12 -29.64 8.93 -10.97
CA GLN A 12 -29.55 7.48 -11.10
C GLN A 12 -30.48 6.77 -10.12
N ALA A 13 -31.37 5.95 -10.67
CA ALA A 13 -32.18 5.03 -9.89
C ALA A 13 -31.28 3.94 -9.26
N THR A 14 -31.54 3.60 -8.01
CA THR A 14 -30.85 2.50 -7.34
C THR A 14 -31.11 1.19 -8.08
N THR A 15 -30.05 0.59 -8.61
CA THR A 15 -30.10 -0.69 -9.33
C THR A 15 -29.01 -1.62 -8.82
N GLY A 16 -29.29 -2.93 -8.81
CA GLY A 16 -28.36 -3.95 -8.33
C GLY A 16 -28.26 -4.06 -6.81
N GLN A 17 -27.45 -5.02 -6.35
CA GLN A 17 -27.17 -5.24 -4.93
C GLN A 17 -25.85 -4.56 -4.55
N CYS A 18 -25.85 -3.84 -3.43
CA CYS A 18 -24.63 -3.33 -2.83
C CYS A 18 -23.95 -4.43 -1.99
N VAL A 19 -22.64 -4.30 -1.82
CA VAL A 19 -21.80 -5.24 -1.08
C VAL A 19 -21.05 -4.49 0.02
N PRO A 20 -21.03 -5.01 1.26
CA PRO A 20 -20.26 -4.40 2.34
C PRO A 20 -18.78 -4.28 2.00
N ASP A 21 -18.19 -3.13 2.31
CA ASP A 21 -16.78 -2.86 2.13
C ASP A 21 -15.93 -3.72 3.09
N ALA A 22 -14.77 -4.15 2.60
CA ALA A 22 -13.87 -5.04 3.35
C ALA A 22 -13.21 -4.36 4.55
N SER A 23 -13.06 -3.04 4.52
CA SER A 23 -12.41 -2.24 5.55
C SER A 23 -13.39 -1.50 6.47
N LEU A 24 -14.64 -1.28 6.02
CA LEU A 24 -15.71 -0.67 6.81
C LEU A 24 -17.06 -1.31 6.48
N LYS A 25 -17.45 -2.35 7.23
CA LYS A 25 -18.65 -3.18 6.96
C LYS A 25 -19.98 -2.41 6.97
N GLU A 26 -20.03 -1.24 7.60
CA GLU A 26 -21.21 -0.36 7.61
C GLU A 26 -21.44 0.36 6.28
N LEU A 27 -20.42 0.39 5.42
CA LEU A 27 -20.49 1.01 4.11
C LEU A 27 -20.66 -0.10 3.07
N SER A 28 -21.59 0.08 2.12
CA SER A 28 -21.82 -0.89 1.05
C SER A 28 -21.77 -0.21 -0.30
N PHE A 29 -21.07 -0.83 -1.26
CA PHE A 29 -20.85 -0.28 -2.58
C PHE A 29 -21.49 -1.11 -3.68
N TYR A 30 -21.89 -0.43 -4.74
CA TYR A 30 -22.37 -1.01 -5.98
C TYR A 30 -21.18 -1.41 -6.85
N HIS A 31 -21.25 -2.60 -7.43
CA HIS A 31 -20.28 -3.10 -8.39
C HIS A 31 -21.05 -3.68 -9.58
N ALA A 32 -20.61 -3.41 -10.80
CA ALA A 32 -21.03 -4.23 -11.94
C ALA A 32 -20.51 -5.67 -11.77
N SER A 33 -21.12 -6.63 -12.47
CA SER A 33 -20.92 -8.08 -12.29
C SER A 33 -19.47 -8.58 -12.22
N GLU A 34 -18.51 -7.88 -12.84
CA GLU A 34 -17.08 -8.21 -12.80
C GLU A 34 -16.22 -7.34 -11.84
N GLY A 35 -16.78 -6.29 -11.23
CA GLY A 35 -16.02 -5.24 -10.52
C GLY A 35 -15.67 -5.52 -9.05
N LYS A 36 -16.32 -6.50 -8.41
CA LYS A 36 -16.18 -6.75 -6.95
C LYS A 36 -14.76 -7.13 -6.49
N PRO A 37 -14.00 -8.03 -7.17
CA PRO A 37 -12.67 -8.43 -6.69
C PRO A 37 -11.58 -7.37 -6.86
N LEU A 38 -11.83 -6.33 -7.65
CA LEU A 38 -10.82 -5.34 -8.08
C LEU A 38 -10.98 -3.98 -7.40
N ALA A 39 -12.07 -3.76 -6.67
CA ALA A 39 -12.37 -2.49 -6.04
C ALA A 39 -11.37 -2.14 -4.91
N THR A 40 -10.93 -0.89 -4.89
CA THR A 40 -10.11 -0.32 -3.81
C THR A 40 -10.91 -0.29 -2.52
N PRO A 41 -10.44 -0.90 -1.41
CA PRO A 41 -11.12 -0.80 -0.12
C PRO A 41 -11.26 0.65 0.34
N TRP A 42 -12.38 0.97 1.01
CA TRP A 42 -12.67 2.34 1.44
C TRP A 42 -11.56 2.99 2.29
N GLN A 43 -10.96 2.25 3.23
CA GLN A 43 -9.84 2.73 4.04
C GLN A 43 -8.69 3.24 3.17
N VAL A 44 -8.33 2.49 2.13
CA VAL A 44 -7.23 2.87 1.22
C VAL A 44 -7.60 4.15 0.47
N ALA A 45 -8.82 4.21 -0.07
CA ALA A 45 -9.29 5.39 -0.80
C ALA A 45 -9.34 6.64 0.08
N MET A 46 -9.85 6.52 1.30
CA MET A 46 -9.96 7.64 2.24
C MET A 46 -8.60 8.11 2.76
N THR A 47 -7.71 7.20 3.15
CA THR A 47 -6.35 7.59 3.58
C THR A 47 -5.65 8.39 2.49
N ARG A 48 -5.73 7.95 1.23
CA ARG A 48 -5.12 8.69 0.12
C ARG A 48 -5.72 10.07 -0.07
N ALA A 49 -7.05 10.18 0.04
CA ALA A 49 -7.75 11.46 -0.02
C ALA A 49 -7.37 12.38 1.15
N ASP A 50 -7.14 11.83 2.35
CA ASP A 50 -6.66 12.55 3.53
C ASP A 50 -5.27 13.14 3.34
N TYR A 51 -4.34 12.39 2.74
CA TYR A 51 -3.03 12.94 2.42
C TYR A 51 -3.11 14.04 1.35
N ILE A 52 -3.88 13.82 0.29
CA ILE A 52 -3.99 14.79 -0.80
C ILE A 52 -4.68 16.08 -0.33
N ALA A 53 -5.56 16.01 0.67
CA ALA A 53 -6.15 17.19 1.30
C ALA A 53 -5.15 18.06 2.09
N GLN A 54 -3.91 17.62 2.28
CA GLN A 54 -2.85 18.41 2.92
C GLN A 54 -2.14 19.36 1.93
N PHE A 55 -2.41 19.22 0.63
CA PHE A 55 -1.82 20.06 -0.42
C PHE A 55 -2.76 21.19 -0.83
N ASP A 56 -2.16 22.31 -1.22
CA ASP A 56 -2.88 23.44 -1.78
C ASP A 56 -3.25 23.16 -3.25
N LEU A 57 -4.41 22.53 -3.45
CA LEU A 57 -4.92 22.22 -4.78
C LEU A 57 -5.53 23.48 -5.44
N PRO A 58 -5.29 23.72 -6.74
CA PRO A 58 -5.93 24.80 -7.48
C PRO A 58 -7.45 24.61 -7.53
N SER A 59 -8.25 25.64 -7.87
CA SER A 59 -9.71 25.49 -8.02
C SER A 59 -10.07 24.54 -9.17
N GLY A 60 -11.20 23.83 -9.07
CA GLY A 60 -11.66 22.94 -10.13
C GLY A 60 -12.16 21.58 -9.65
N VAL A 61 -12.46 20.72 -10.62
CA VAL A 61 -13.00 19.36 -10.42
C VAL A 61 -11.91 18.34 -10.10
N VAL A 62 -12.30 17.24 -9.45
CA VAL A 62 -11.47 16.03 -9.35
C VAL A 62 -11.83 15.12 -10.51
N LEU A 63 -10.87 14.84 -11.38
CA LEU A 63 -11.04 14.00 -12.55
C LEU A 63 -10.48 12.60 -12.31
N ASP A 64 -11.22 11.58 -12.71
CA ASP A 64 -10.72 10.21 -12.87
C ASP A 64 -11.17 9.67 -14.24
N CYS A 65 -10.24 9.59 -15.20
CA CYS A 65 -10.55 9.18 -16.57
C CYS A 65 -10.63 7.65 -16.75
N ALA A 66 -10.49 6.87 -15.68
CA ALA A 66 -10.68 5.42 -15.67
C ALA A 66 -11.28 4.98 -14.32
N CYS A 67 -12.41 5.57 -13.96
CA CYS A 67 -12.88 5.59 -12.57
C CYS A 67 -13.39 4.26 -12.02
N GLY A 68 -13.65 3.26 -12.88
CA GLY A 68 -14.03 1.92 -12.46
C GLY A 68 -15.30 1.91 -11.62
N SER A 69 -15.16 1.61 -10.33
CA SER A 69 -16.27 1.62 -9.36
C SER A 69 -16.56 2.99 -8.73
N GLY A 70 -15.74 3.99 -9.00
CA GLY A 70 -15.90 5.35 -8.48
C GLY A 70 -15.61 5.52 -6.99
N ILE A 71 -15.18 4.47 -6.28
CA ILE A 71 -14.90 4.52 -4.83
C ILE A 71 -13.77 5.50 -4.52
N GLN A 72 -12.66 5.43 -5.30
CA GLN A 72 -11.54 6.35 -5.14
C GLN A 72 -11.99 7.79 -5.43
N LEU A 73 -12.60 8.02 -6.59
CA LEU A 73 -13.14 9.31 -7.00
C LEU A 73 -14.09 9.90 -5.94
N ALA A 74 -14.99 9.11 -5.37
CA ALA A 74 -15.90 9.54 -4.31
C ALA A 74 -15.16 9.92 -3.02
N ALA A 75 -14.12 9.17 -2.64
CA ALA A 75 -13.28 9.51 -1.48
C ALA A 75 -12.60 10.87 -1.67
N TYR A 76 -11.94 11.08 -2.80
CA TYR A 76 -11.29 12.36 -3.14
C TYR A 76 -12.30 13.51 -3.18
N ALA A 77 -13.39 13.36 -3.93
CA ALA A 77 -14.39 14.41 -4.08
C ALA A 77 -15.06 14.80 -2.76
N SER A 78 -15.42 13.80 -1.94
CA SER A 78 -16.00 14.01 -0.62
C SER A 78 -15.01 14.69 0.32
N ARG A 79 -13.74 14.25 0.33
CA ARG A 79 -12.74 14.77 1.26
C ARG A 79 -12.30 16.18 0.92
N LEU A 80 -12.09 16.44 -0.38
CA LEU A 80 -11.68 17.74 -0.91
C LEU A 80 -12.85 18.71 -1.09
N LYS A 81 -14.10 18.22 -0.93
CA LYS A 81 -15.35 18.97 -1.11
C LYS A 81 -15.47 19.56 -2.52
N ARG A 82 -15.03 18.80 -3.52
CA ARG A 82 -14.96 19.22 -4.93
C ARG A 82 -15.85 18.33 -5.80
N PRO A 83 -16.45 18.87 -6.87
CA PRO A 83 -17.17 18.05 -7.83
C PRO A 83 -16.25 16.98 -8.43
N ALA A 84 -16.80 15.78 -8.62
CA ALA A 84 -16.14 14.68 -9.31
C ALA A 84 -16.52 14.68 -10.79
N LEU A 85 -15.54 14.41 -11.65
CA LEU A 85 -15.72 14.07 -13.05
C LEU A 85 -15.10 12.69 -13.28
N GLY A 86 -15.93 11.67 -13.46
CA GLY A 86 -15.44 10.31 -13.72
C GLY A 86 -15.76 9.85 -15.12
N VAL A 87 -14.89 9.04 -15.71
CA VAL A 87 -15.12 8.40 -17.00
C VAL A 87 -14.91 6.91 -16.85
N GLU A 88 -15.80 6.11 -17.43
CA GLU A 88 -15.72 4.66 -17.43
C GLU A 88 -16.24 4.12 -18.76
N LEU A 89 -15.54 3.16 -19.35
CA LEU A 89 -15.91 2.58 -20.64
C LEU A 89 -17.23 1.80 -20.56
N ASP A 90 -17.44 1.05 -19.47
CA ASP A 90 -18.65 0.25 -19.28
C ASP A 90 -19.76 1.06 -18.60
N ARG A 91 -20.88 1.23 -19.31
CA ARG A 91 -22.02 1.99 -18.80
C ARG A 91 -22.55 1.49 -17.45
N GLN A 92 -22.58 0.18 -17.20
CA GLN A 92 -23.08 -0.35 -15.93
C GLN A 92 -22.15 0.00 -14.76
N ARG A 93 -20.82 -0.04 -15.00
CA ARG A 93 -19.82 0.45 -14.03
C ARG A 93 -19.92 1.96 -13.84
N ALA A 94 -20.15 2.74 -14.90
CA ALA A 94 -20.37 4.18 -14.78
C ALA A 94 -21.61 4.51 -13.91
N VAL A 95 -22.72 3.78 -14.08
CA VAL A 95 -23.90 3.88 -13.20
C VAL A 95 -23.57 3.45 -11.77
N ALA A 96 -22.80 2.38 -11.57
CA ALA A 96 -22.37 1.97 -10.23
C ALA A 96 -21.52 3.05 -9.54
N SER A 97 -20.65 3.73 -10.28
CA SER A 97 -19.88 4.89 -9.80
C SER A 97 -20.79 6.02 -9.34
N CYS A 98 -21.80 6.41 -10.13
CA CYS A 98 -22.82 7.38 -9.73
C CYS A 98 -23.50 7.00 -8.39
N LEU A 99 -23.92 5.74 -8.26
CA LEU A 99 -24.57 5.26 -7.03
C LEU A 99 -23.60 5.31 -5.84
N ASN A 100 -22.32 4.98 -6.05
CA ASN A 100 -21.30 5.04 -5.00
C ASN A 100 -21.02 6.48 -4.55
N LEU A 101 -21.02 7.47 -5.46
CA LEU A 101 -20.95 8.89 -5.09
C LEU A 101 -22.13 9.28 -4.17
N ASN A 102 -23.34 8.85 -4.49
CA ASN A 102 -24.52 9.09 -3.65
C ASN A 102 -24.43 8.37 -2.29
N THR A 103 -23.93 7.14 -2.25
CA THR A 103 -23.68 6.40 -1.01
C THR A 103 -22.79 7.21 -0.07
N ILE A 104 -21.69 7.76 -0.58
CA ILE A 104 -20.77 8.58 0.22
C ILE A 104 -21.42 9.90 0.64
N ALA A 105 -22.08 10.60 -0.29
CA ALA A 105 -22.78 11.84 0.03
C ALA A 105 -23.81 11.66 1.17
N THR A 106 -24.54 10.54 1.12
CA THR A 106 -25.51 10.14 2.15
C THR A 106 -24.83 9.80 3.47
N ARG A 107 -23.84 8.90 3.45
CA ARG A 107 -23.17 8.40 4.66
C ARG A 107 -22.57 9.52 5.50
N TYR A 108 -21.97 10.50 4.83
CA TYR A 108 -21.26 11.61 5.49
C TYR A 108 -22.12 12.87 5.60
N SER A 109 -23.41 12.80 5.26
CA SER A 109 -24.34 13.95 5.29
C SER A 109 -23.77 15.18 4.59
N THR A 110 -23.07 14.98 3.47
CA THR A 110 -22.41 16.08 2.72
C THR A 110 -23.31 16.70 1.66
N PHE A 111 -24.62 16.49 1.78
CA PHE A 111 -25.61 17.00 0.82
C PHE A 111 -25.54 18.52 0.69
N ASP A 112 -25.39 19.22 1.82
CA ASP A 112 -25.33 20.69 1.86
C ASP A 112 -24.04 21.26 1.23
N GLN A 113 -23.00 20.43 1.08
CA GLN A 113 -21.77 20.82 0.39
C GLN A 113 -21.93 20.79 -1.14
N GLY A 114 -22.94 20.07 -1.63
CA GLY A 114 -23.38 20.04 -3.02
C GLY A 114 -22.39 19.46 -4.04
N TRP A 115 -21.22 18.96 -3.61
CA TRP A 115 -20.18 18.42 -4.51
C TRP A 115 -20.74 17.29 -5.38
N HIS A 116 -21.50 16.37 -4.78
CA HIS A 116 -22.11 15.22 -5.48
C HIS A 116 -23.15 15.64 -6.53
N ARG A 117 -23.92 16.73 -6.31
CA ARG A 117 -24.90 17.24 -7.29
C ARG A 117 -24.25 17.92 -8.48
N ARG A 118 -23.06 18.48 -8.27
CA ARG A 118 -22.24 19.09 -9.33
C ARG A 118 -21.32 18.07 -10.01
N SER A 119 -21.33 16.82 -9.56
CA SER A 119 -20.49 15.77 -10.13
C SER A 119 -21.13 15.18 -11.37
N LEU A 120 -20.31 14.70 -12.30
CA LEU A 120 -20.75 14.12 -13.57
C LEU A 120 -19.92 12.86 -13.86
N LEU A 121 -20.59 11.82 -14.35
CA LEU A 121 -19.93 10.60 -14.82
C LEU A 121 -20.19 10.47 -16.31
N PHE A 122 -19.24 9.90 -17.04
CA PHE A 122 -19.39 9.60 -18.44
C PHE A 122 -19.19 8.11 -18.71
N SER A 123 -20.09 7.53 -19.50
CA SER A 123 -19.84 6.24 -20.14
C SER A 123 -19.15 6.48 -21.47
N GLY A 124 -17.87 6.11 -21.60
CA GLY A 124 -17.10 6.33 -22.83
C GLY A 124 -15.59 6.23 -22.64
N ASP A 125 -14.84 6.63 -23.67
CA ASP A 125 -13.38 6.60 -23.67
C ASP A 125 -12.80 7.78 -22.86
N GLY A 126 -12.06 7.46 -21.79
CA GLY A 126 -11.38 8.41 -20.92
C GLY A 126 -10.38 9.34 -21.60
N THR A 127 -9.96 9.04 -22.84
CA THR A 127 -9.07 9.89 -23.65
C THR A 127 -9.82 10.89 -24.53
N SER A 128 -11.15 10.82 -24.61
CA SER A 128 -12.00 11.74 -25.39
C SER A 128 -12.24 13.08 -24.68
N SER A 129 -11.18 13.70 -24.15
CA SER A 129 -11.25 14.88 -23.27
C SER A 129 -12.00 16.07 -23.88
N GLN A 130 -11.89 16.30 -25.19
CA GLN A 130 -12.56 17.43 -25.85
C GLN A 130 -14.08 17.30 -25.81
N GLU A 131 -14.61 16.11 -26.10
CA GLU A 131 -16.05 15.86 -26.07
C GLU A 131 -16.57 15.89 -24.63
N ILE A 132 -15.84 15.26 -23.71
CA ILE A 132 -16.17 15.25 -22.28
C ILE A 132 -16.16 16.67 -21.70
N ALA A 133 -15.11 17.45 -21.96
CA ALA A 133 -14.98 18.82 -21.48
C ALA A 133 -16.11 19.71 -22.02
N SER A 134 -16.46 19.57 -23.30
CA SER A 134 -17.58 20.29 -23.91
C SER A 134 -18.90 19.97 -23.22
N GLN A 135 -19.23 18.69 -23.02
CA GLN A 135 -20.48 18.28 -22.36
C GLN A 135 -20.50 18.62 -20.87
N ALA A 136 -19.36 18.57 -20.19
CA ALA A 136 -19.22 18.92 -18.78
C ALA A 136 -19.11 20.43 -18.52
N GLY A 137 -18.99 21.25 -19.57
CA GLY A 137 -18.77 22.71 -19.45
C GLY A 137 -17.42 23.05 -18.82
N LEU A 138 -16.38 22.24 -19.06
CA LEU A 138 -15.04 22.51 -18.59
C LEU A 138 -14.30 23.48 -19.51
N GLU A 139 -13.72 24.52 -18.89
CA GLU A 139 -12.77 25.41 -19.55
C GLU A 139 -11.33 24.91 -19.34
N SER A 140 -10.38 25.49 -20.08
CA SER A 140 -8.95 25.29 -19.85
C SER A 140 -8.59 25.54 -18.37
N GLY A 141 -7.78 24.66 -17.78
CA GLY A 141 -7.40 24.77 -16.37
C GLY A 141 -8.51 24.52 -15.34
N SER A 142 -9.61 23.86 -15.69
CA SER A 142 -10.73 23.57 -14.77
C SER A 142 -10.58 22.29 -13.95
N VAL A 143 -9.57 21.47 -14.23
CA VAL A 143 -9.30 20.21 -13.51
C VAL A 143 -8.27 20.47 -12.42
N ALA A 144 -8.68 20.36 -11.17
CA ALA A 144 -7.83 20.61 -10.01
C ALA A 144 -6.92 19.44 -9.65
N LEU A 145 -7.36 18.22 -9.92
CA LEU A 145 -6.64 16.99 -9.62
C LEU A 145 -7.03 15.94 -10.66
N LEU A 146 -6.05 15.32 -11.30
CA LEU A 146 -6.23 14.15 -12.14
C LEU A 146 -5.78 12.89 -11.40
N MET A 147 -6.70 11.94 -11.27
CA MET A 147 -6.48 10.59 -10.79
C MET A 147 -6.51 9.63 -11.98
N LEU A 148 -5.61 8.64 -11.98
CA LEU A 148 -5.62 7.61 -13.01
C LEU A 148 -5.24 6.25 -12.42
N ASP A 149 -6.12 5.26 -12.52
CA ASP A 149 -5.90 3.84 -12.20
C ASP A 149 -6.04 3.03 -13.51
N PRO A 150 -4.99 2.93 -14.35
CA PRO A 150 -5.08 2.25 -15.62
C PRO A 150 -5.40 0.77 -15.43
N ALA A 151 -6.33 0.26 -16.22
CA ALA A 151 -6.56 -1.17 -16.31
C ALA A 151 -5.31 -1.88 -16.85
N ARG A 152 -5.09 -3.10 -16.37
CA ARG A 152 -4.00 -3.98 -16.80
C ARG A 152 -4.57 -5.31 -17.33
N PRO A 153 -3.82 -6.02 -18.19
CA PRO A 153 -4.21 -7.35 -18.65
C PRO A 153 -4.49 -8.31 -17.49
N ARG A 154 -5.60 -9.05 -17.56
CA ARG A 154 -5.95 -10.07 -16.56
C ARG A 154 -4.84 -11.12 -16.48
N ASN A 155 -4.51 -11.56 -15.27
CA ASN A 155 -3.53 -12.61 -14.96
C ASN A 155 -2.06 -12.32 -15.29
N SER A 156 -1.69 -11.10 -15.70
CA SER A 156 -0.29 -10.77 -15.93
C SER A 156 0.50 -10.65 -14.61
N ARG A 157 1.63 -11.35 -14.52
CA ARG A 157 2.60 -11.20 -13.42
C ARG A 157 3.51 -9.98 -13.61
N THR A 158 3.78 -9.63 -14.87
CA THR A 158 4.58 -8.48 -15.32
C THR A 158 3.97 -7.98 -16.62
N HIS A 159 3.61 -6.71 -16.69
CA HIS A 159 3.09 -6.08 -17.91
C HIS A 159 3.98 -4.91 -18.31
N GLY A 160 4.05 -4.65 -19.61
CA GLY A 160 4.64 -3.44 -20.15
C GLY A 160 3.76 -2.21 -19.86
N LEU A 161 4.35 -1.02 -20.01
CA LEU A 161 3.60 0.24 -19.86
C LEU A 161 2.59 0.44 -21.01
N ASP A 162 2.86 -0.13 -22.17
CA ASP A 162 2.01 -0.14 -23.36
C ASP A 162 0.71 -0.94 -23.17
N GLU A 163 0.70 -1.88 -22.22
CA GLU A 163 -0.47 -2.68 -21.88
C GLU A 163 -1.45 -1.96 -20.93
N MET A 164 -1.09 -0.78 -20.42
CA MET A 164 -1.97 0.04 -19.57
C MET A 164 -3.11 0.66 -20.39
N GLN A 165 -4.34 0.59 -19.87
CA GLN A 165 -5.52 1.08 -20.55
C GLN A 165 -6.38 1.97 -19.63
N PRO A 166 -6.54 3.27 -19.92
CA PRO A 166 -5.87 4.01 -21.00
C PRO A 166 -4.36 4.15 -20.73
N ASN A 167 -3.57 4.28 -21.80
CA ASN A 167 -2.12 4.49 -21.67
C ASN A 167 -1.81 5.93 -21.20
N LEU A 168 -0.71 6.11 -20.47
CA LEU A 168 -0.36 7.40 -19.87
C LEU A 168 -0.19 8.53 -20.90
N PRO A 169 0.57 8.37 -22.00
CA PRO A 169 0.73 9.43 -23.01
C PRO A 169 -0.59 9.95 -23.57
N SER A 170 -1.51 9.06 -23.95
CA SER A 170 -2.82 9.46 -24.50
C SER A 170 -3.65 10.24 -23.50
N VAL A 171 -3.65 9.84 -22.22
CA VAL A 171 -4.33 10.59 -21.16
C VAL A 171 -3.70 11.97 -20.98
N PHE A 172 -2.37 12.05 -20.93
CA PHE A 172 -1.66 13.30 -20.72
C PHE A 172 -1.88 14.26 -21.89
N GLU A 173 -1.79 13.80 -23.14
CA GLU A 173 -2.06 14.62 -24.31
C GLU A 173 -3.49 15.15 -24.32
N ALA A 174 -4.46 14.28 -24.03
CA ALA A 174 -5.87 14.65 -24.01
C ALA A 174 -6.20 15.67 -22.90
N TRP A 175 -5.72 15.44 -21.68
CA TRP A 175 -6.18 16.21 -20.51
C TRP A 175 -5.30 17.39 -20.14
N LYS A 176 -4.04 17.46 -20.60
CA LYS A 176 -3.11 18.56 -20.28
C LYS A 176 -3.70 19.96 -20.49
N PRO A 177 -4.48 20.27 -21.54
CA PRO A 177 -5.10 21.59 -21.69
C PRO A 177 -6.09 21.97 -20.58
N TYR A 178 -6.69 20.99 -19.91
CA TYR A 178 -7.71 21.22 -18.87
C TYR A 178 -7.14 21.18 -17.45
N LEU A 179 -5.89 20.74 -17.27
CA LEU A 179 -5.25 20.70 -15.95
C LEU A 179 -4.92 22.10 -15.46
N ALA A 180 -5.41 22.43 -14.27
CA ALA A 180 -4.94 23.60 -13.54
C ALA A 180 -3.47 23.41 -13.14
N LEU A 181 -2.68 24.47 -13.25
CA LEU A 181 -1.27 24.46 -12.89
C LEU A 181 -1.04 25.19 -11.56
N THR A 182 -0.20 24.61 -10.74
CA THR A 182 0.41 25.27 -9.57
C THR A 182 1.82 25.75 -9.93
N GLN A 183 2.51 26.41 -9.00
CA GLN A 183 3.94 26.72 -9.14
C GLN A 183 4.82 25.47 -9.29
N HIS A 184 4.33 24.30 -8.87
CA HIS A 184 5.02 23.01 -8.98
C HIS A 184 4.51 22.17 -10.16
N GLY A 185 3.66 22.73 -11.03
CA GLY A 185 3.03 22.00 -12.15
C GLY A 185 1.63 21.46 -11.81
N PRO A 186 1.11 20.51 -12.60
CA PRO A 186 -0.24 19.98 -12.40
C PRO A 186 -0.32 19.12 -11.14
N CYS A 187 -1.52 18.89 -10.64
CA CYS A 187 -1.77 17.92 -9.58
C CYS A 187 -2.24 16.60 -10.20
N ILE A 188 -1.36 15.59 -10.24
CA ILE A 188 -1.67 14.27 -10.83
C ILE A 188 -1.25 13.17 -9.85
N VAL A 189 -2.10 12.16 -9.69
CA VAL A 189 -1.78 10.92 -8.98
C VAL A 189 -2.05 9.74 -9.90
N LEU A 190 -1.01 8.95 -10.16
CA LEU A 190 -1.09 7.71 -10.91
C LEU A 190 -1.15 6.54 -9.92
N ASP A 191 -2.25 5.79 -9.88
CA ASP A 191 -2.39 4.51 -9.16
C ASP A 191 -1.88 3.39 -10.08
N LEU A 192 -0.65 2.97 -9.84
CA LEU A 192 0.08 2.05 -10.70
C LEU A 192 0.19 0.67 -10.06
N SER A 193 0.52 -0.31 -10.88
CA SER A 193 0.70 -1.67 -10.42
C SER A 193 1.87 -1.76 -9.41
N PRO A 194 1.68 -2.37 -8.23
CA PRO A 194 2.77 -2.60 -7.29
C PRO A 194 3.82 -3.59 -7.82
N ARG A 195 3.61 -4.17 -9.00
CA ARG A 195 4.53 -5.09 -9.67
C ARG A 195 5.45 -4.41 -10.68
N LEU A 196 5.40 -3.08 -10.81
CA LEU A 196 6.33 -2.37 -11.68
C LEU A 196 7.77 -2.54 -11.16
N THR A 197 8.65 -3.02 -12.04
CA THR A 197 10.09 -3.08 -11.78
C THR A 197 10.66 -1.66 -11.68
N GLN A 198 11.91 -1.52 -11.24
CA GLN A 198 12.58 -0.22 -11.26
C GLN A 198 12.64 0.35 -12.70
N GLU A 199 13.02 -0.47 -13.68
CA GLU A 199 13.06 -0.07 -15.10
C GLU A 199 11.71 0.45 -15.62
N LEU A 200 10.60 -0.21 -15.26
CA LEU A 200 9.26 0.27 -15.66
C LEU A 200 8.88 1.57 -14.93
N ARG A 201 9.28 1.75 -13.66
CA ARG A 201 9.09 3.01 -12.94
C ARG A 201 9.90 4.15 -13.57
N ASP A 202 11.14 3.90 -13.98
CA ASP A 202 11.97 4.85 -14.72
C ASP A 202 11.33 5.22 -16.08
N GLY A 203 10.70 4.25 -16.73
CA GLY A 203 9.91 4.47 -17.95
C GLY A 203 8.69 5.38 -17.72
N VAL A 204 7.96 5.19 -16.61
CA VAL A 204 6.86 6.10 -16.22
C VAL A 204 7.39 7.52 -15.98
N GLU A 205 8.49 7.67 -15.25
CA GLU A 205 9.10 8.98 -15.02
C GLU A 205 9.53 9.65 -16.33
N THR A 206 10.08 8.88 -17.28
CA THR A 206 10.44 9.37 -18.61
C THR A 206 9.22 9.89 -19.38
N ILE A 207 8.08 9.20 -19.30
CA ILE A 207 6.83 9.68 -19.89
C ILE A 207 6.43 11.00 -19.22
N VAL A 208 6.38 11.07 -17.89
CA VAL A 208 6.01 12.30 -17.17
C VAL A 208 6.93 13.46 -17.55
N GLU A 209 8.24 13.23 -17.60
CA GLU A 209 9.25 14.23 -17.94
C GLU A 209 9.07 14.79 -19.36
N SER A 210 8.59 13.98 -20.30
CA SER A 210 8.30 14.43 -21.67
C SER A 210 7.12 15.42 -21.76
N PHE A 211 6.18 15.37 -20.80
CA PHE A 211 5.02 16.26 -20.75
C PHE A 211 5.24 17.46 -19.82
N TRP A 212 5.89 17.26 -18.68
CA TRP A 212 6.18 18.29 -17.68
C TRP A 212 7.65 18.17 -17.22
N PRO A 213 8.59 18.76 -17.97
CA PRO A 213 10.01 18.71 -17.61
C PRO A 213 10.29 19.34 -16.26
N GLY A 214 11.12 18.70 -15.45
CA GLY A 214 11.53 19.16 -14.12
C GLY A 214 10.42 19.13 -13.07
N VAL A 215 9.28 18.50 -13.35
CA VAL A 215 8.17 18.43 -12.38
C VAL A 215 8.56 17.56 -11.19
N ASP A 216 8.17 18.00 -9.99
CA ASP A 216 8.37 17.26 -8.75
C ASP A 216 7.60 15.92 -8.79
N LYS A 217 8.20 14.88 -8.22
CA LYS A 217 7.68 13.51 -8.23
C LYS A 217 7.91 12.83 -6.89
N THR A 218 6.89 12.15 -6.36
CA THR A 218 7.02 11.32 -5.15
C THR A 218 6.41 9.94 -5.41
N TRP A 219 7.23 8.90 -5.36
CA TRP A 219 6.74 7.53 -5.34
C TRP A 219 6.22 7.15 -3.97
N THR A 220 5.02 6.59 -3.91
CA THR A 220 4.38 6.17 -2.66
C THR A 220 4.03 4.69 -2.71
N TRP A 221 4.60 3.90 -1.79
CA TRP A 221 4.20 2.52 -1.53
C TRP A 221 3.21 2.49 -0.39
N MET A 222 2.11 1.75 -0.53
CA MET A 222 1.12 1.58 0.53
C MET A 222 0.90 0.10 0.83
N SER A 223 0.83 -0.24 2.13
CA SER A 223 0.59 -1.61 2.59
C SER A 223 -0.35 -1.67 3.80
N ARG A 224 -1.35 -2.55 3.74
CA ARG A 224 -2.17 -3.00 4.88
C ARG A 224 -1.51 -4.14 5.66
N GLY A 225 -0.31 -4.55 5.24
CA GLY A 225 0.53 -5.55 5.87
C GLY A 225 0.46 -6.91 5.22
N GLY A 226 0.98 -7.90 5.94
CA GLY A 226 1.11 -9.26 5.41
C GLY A 226 2.28 -9.42 4.44
N GLY A 227 3.22 -8.47 4.41
CA GLY A 227 4.44 -8.56 3.61
C GLY A 227 4.22 -8.37 2.12
N ARG A 228 3.26 -7.52 1.73
CA ARG A 228 3.02 -7.15 0.32
C ARG A 228 2.69 -5.67 0.20
N VAL A 229 3.09 -5.08 -0.91
CA VAL A 229 2.62 -3.76 -1.33
C VAL A 229 1.19 -3.92 -1.89
N ASP A 230 0.25 -3.14 -1.37
CA ASP A 230 -1.14 -3.11 -1.85
C ASP A 230 -1.30 -2.13 -3.01
N ARG A 231 -0.66 -0.95 -2.94
CA ARG A 231 -0.73 0.13 -3.94
C ARG A 231 0.65 0.74 -4.15
N LEU A 232 0.92 1.10 -5.40
CA LEU A 232 2.09 1.88 -5.78
C LEU A 232 1.59 3.11 -6.53
N GLU A 233 1.95 4.30 -6.07
CA GLU A 233 1.48 5.54 -6.65
C GLU A 233 2.64 6.45 -7.03
N LEU A 234 2.46 7.21 -8.11
CA LEU A 234 3.33 8.33 -8.46
C LEU A 234 2.55 9.63 -8.31
N TRP A 235 2.97 10.47 -7.38
CA TRP A 235 2.39 11.80 -7.16
C TRP A 235 3.25 12.83 -7.89
N ILE A 236 2.61 13.71 -8.65
CA ILE A 236 3.27 14.61 -9.60
C ILE A 236 2.88 16.05 -9.30
N GLY A 237 3.86 16.93 -9.36
CA GLY A 237 3.72 18.38 -9.34
C GLY A 237 3.10 18.93 -8.06
N GLY A 238 1.95 19.60 -8.16
CA GLY A 238 1.32 20.28 -7.01
C GLY A 238 0.88 19.35 -5.87
N VAL A 239 0.94 18.03 -6.08
CA VAL A 239 0.72 17.01 -5.04
C VAL A 239 1.95 16.15 -4.77
N ALA A 240 3.08 16.38 -5.44
CA ALA A 240 4.35 15.79 -5.03
C ALA A 240 4.81 16.44 -3.72
N THR A 241 5.43 15.65 -2.86
CA THR A 241 5.89 16.13 -1.55
C THR A 241 7.27 16.77 -1.70
N PRO A 242 7.45 18.05 -1.33
CA PRO A 242 8.72 18.73 -1.50
C PRO A 242 9.88 17.99 -0.83
N ASN A 243 10.98 17.80 -1.58
CA ASN A 243 12.19 17.10 -1.11
C ASN A 243 11.97 15.63 -0.70
N VAL A 244 10.90 14.98 -1.17
CA VAL A 244 10.64 13.56 -0.91
C VAL A 244 10.45 12.81 -2.22
N THR A 245 11.41 11.95 -2.56
CA THR A 245 11.33 11.11 -3.76
C THR A 245 10.57 9.81 -3.50
N LYS A 246 10.64 9.29 -2.26
CA LYS A 246 10.03 8.03 -1.86
C LYS A 246 9.32 8.14 -0.53
N ARG A 247 8.13 7.54 -0.46
CA ARG A 247 7.31 7.41 0.74
C ARG A 247 6.82 5.96 0.89
N PHE A 248 6.85 5.43 2.09
CA PHE A 248 6.14 4.19 2.42
C PHE A 248 5.13 4.45 3.54
N VAL A 249 3.88 4.04 3.28
CA VAL A 249 2.74 4.15 4.21
C VAL A 249 2.27 2.75 4.59
N ARG A 250 2.38 2.42 5.87
CA ARG A 250 1.81 1.21 6.46
C ARG A 250 0.50 1.56 7.14
N LEU A 251 -0.60 1.20 6.49
CA LEU A 251 -1.94 1.48 6.97
C LEU A 251 -2.21 0.84 8.32
N SER A 252 -2.88 1.58 9.19
CA SER A 252 -3.39 1.09 10.45
C SER A 252 -4.30 -0.13 10.26
N ARG A 253 -4.28 -1.05 11.22
CA ARG A 253 -5.17 -2.23 11.20
C ARG A 253 -6.64 -1.85 11.44
N THR A 254 -6.87 -0.68 12.03
CA THR A 254 -8.18 -0.14 12.32
C THR A 254 -8.43 1.07 11.43
N PHE A 255 -9.62 1.15 10.83
CA PHE A 255 -10.04 2.32 10.06
C PHE A 255 -9.92 3.58 10.94
N GLY A 256 -9.26 4.62 10.43
CA GLY A 256 -9.04 5.89 11.15
C GLY A 256 -7.98 5.85 12.25
N GLY A 257 -7.24 4.74 12.41
CA GLY A 257 -6.06 4.72 13.28
C GLY A 257 -4.83 5.32 12.59
N ASP A 258 -3.77 5.57 13.37
CA ASP A 258 -2.54 6.19 12.85
C ASP A 258 -1.78 5.23 11.94
N ASP A 259 -1.42 5.75 10.76
CA ASP A 259 -0.58 5.07 9.79
C ASP A 259 0.90 5.28 10.15
N ALA A 260 1.72 4.26 9.93
CA ALA A 260 3.18 4.41 10.04
C ALA A 260 3.76 4.86 8.70
N VAL A 261 4.53 5.95 8.71
CA VAL A 261 5.06 6.59 7.51
C VAL A 261 6.58 6.70 7.63
N ILE A 262 7.28 6.46 6.53
CA ILE A 262 8.69 6.79 6.36
C ILE A 262 8.87 7.44 5.00
N GLU A 263 9.70 8.48 4.95
CA GLU A 263 9.95 9.30 3.77
C GLU A 263 11.44 9.50 3.58
N GLN A 264 11.85 9.69 2.32
CA GLN A 264 13.23 9.96 1.97
C GLN A 264 13.29 10.89 0.75
N GLY A 265 14.16 11.90 0.85
CA GLY A 265 14.55 12.76 -0.27
C GLY A 265 15.61 12.10 -1.15
N ASP A 266 16.84 12.03 -0.65
CA ASP A 266 17.96 11.45 -1.39
C ASP A 266 18.19 9.98 -1.06
N ASP A 267 18.58 9.20 -2.08
CA ASP A 267 18.89 7.78 -1.96
C ASP A 267 20.07 7.55 -1.00
N MET A 268 19.76 7.20 0.25
CA MET A 268 20.74 6.73 1.22
C MET A 268 21.02 5.26 0.97
N LYS A 269 21.99 4.96 0.10
CA LYS A 269 22.51 3.59 -0.03
C LYS A 269 23.57 3.37 1.04
N GLN A 270 23.26 2.51 2.00
CA GLN A 270 24.27 2.00 2.93
C GLN A 270 24.86 0.69 2.41
N GLU A 271 26.17 0.52 2.55
CA GLU A 271 26.82 -0.75 2.28
C GLU A 271 26.29 -1.81 3.25
N ARG A 272 25.64 -2.83 2.69
CA ARG A 272 25.08 -3.94 3.46
C ARG A 272 26.17 -5.00 3.67
N ARG A 273 26.44 -5.33 4.93
CA ARG A 273 27.37 -6.41 5.26
C ARG A 273 26.72 -7.76 5.01
N ALA A 274 27.50 -8.68 4.44
CA ALA A 274 27.10 -10.07 4.26
C ALA A 274 26.79 -10.75 5.61
N LEU A 275 25.86 -11.71 5.56
CA LEU A 275 25.48 -12.50 6.72
C LEU A 275 26.67 -13.34 7.22
N GLN A 276 26.94 -13.27 8.52
CA GLN A 276 27.91 -14.12 9.20
C GLN A 276 27.15 -15.14 10.06
N PRO A 277 27.78 -16.25 10.49
CA PRO A 277 27.16 -17.19 11.41
C PRO A 277 26.54 -16.49 12.62
N ALA A 278 25.27 -16.81 12.90
CA ALA A 278 24.54 -16.27 14.03
C ALA A 278 25.27 -16.55 15.35
N ARG A 279 25.21 -15.59 16.28
CA ARG A 279 25.77 -15.74 17.62
C ARG A 279 24.67 -15.68 18.67
N ARG A 280 24.86 -16.37 19.80
CA ARG A 280 24.03 -16.13 20.99
C ARG A 280 24.15 -14.67 21.41
N ASN A 281 23.08 -14.13 21.99
CA ASN A 281 22.92 -12.75 22.42
C ASN A 281 22.84 -11.69 21.31
N GLU A 282 22.96 -12.09 20.05
CA GLU A 282 22.69 -11.22 18.91
C GLU A 282 21.19 -10.97 18.75
N TRP A 283 20.81 -9.85 18.12
CA TRP A 283 19.43 -9.55 17.77
C TRP A 283 19.13 -9.95 16.34
N VAL A 284 17.96 -10.55 16.16
CA VAL A 284 17.38 -10.85 14.85
C VAL A 284 16.06 -10.09 14.73
N THR A 285 15.91 -9.34 13.65
CA THR A 285 14.67 -8.65 13.31
C THR A 285 14.18 -9.10 11.94
N ILE A 286 12.89 -9.48 11.87
CA ILE A 286 12.14 -9.70 10.64
C ILE A 286 11.38 -8.41 10.33
N LEU A 287 11.61 -7.84 9.16
CA LEU A 287 11.00 -6.59 8.70
C LEU A 287 9.81 -6.83 7.78
N ASP A 288 8.95 -5.83 7.62
CA ASP A 288 7.91 -5.82 6.60
C ASP A 288 8.57 -5.82 5.21
N ALA A 289 8.17 -6.76 4.35
CA ALA A 289 8.71 -6.86 3.00
C ALA A 289 8.43 -5.61 2.17
N ALA A 290 7.30 -4.94 2.41
CA ALA A 290 6.95 -3.71 1.69
C ALA A 290 7.90 -2.54 2.03
N LEU A 291 8.47 -2.49 3.23
CA LEU A 291 9.50 -1.50 3.60
C LEU A 291 10.80 -1.73 2.83
N VAL A 292 11.17 -2.99 2.59
CA VAL A 292 12.37 -3.33 1.83
C VAL A 292 12.14 -3.10 0.34
N GLU A 293 10.97 -3.45 -0.17
CA GLU A 293 10.56 -3.26 -1.57
C GLU A 293 10.47 -1.78 -1.96
N SER A 294 10.07 -0.90 -1.03
CA SER A 294 10.09 0.56 -1.26
C SER A 294 11.49 1.17 -1.27
N GLY A 295 12.51 0.42 -0.85
CA GLY A 295 13.88 0.90 -0.73
C GLY A 295 14.13 1.80 0.49
N LEU A 296 13.14 2.02 1.35
CA LEU A 296 13.23 2.94 2.50
C LEU A 296 13.77 2.31 3.78
N VAL A 297 14.18 1.04 3.71
CA VAL A 297 14.63 0.30 4.89
C VAL A 297 15.90 0.89 5.52
N ASP A 298 16.84 1.39 4.74
CA ASP A 298 18.10 1.92 5.29
C ASP A 298 17.86 3.26 6.02
N ALA A 299 16.96 4.10 5.49
CA ALA A 299 16.49 5.30 6.17
C ALA A 299 15.83 4.94 7.52
N TRP A 300 14.90 4.00 7.52
CA TRP A 300 14.24 3.54 8.74
C TRP A 300 15.22 2.92 9.76
N LEU A 301 16.19 2.11 9.32
CA LEU A 301 17.18 1.51 10.22
C LEU A 301 18.06 2.58 10.88
N SER A 302 18.37 3.67 10.19
CA SER A 302 19.10 4.81 10.76
C SER A 302 18.35 5.51 11.90
N GLU A 303 17.01 5.49 11.85
CA GLU A 303 16.19 6.01 12.94
C GLU A 303 16.10 5.03 14.11
N GLN A 304 16.13 3.71 13.84
CA GLN A 304 15.86 2.68 14.85
C GLN A 304 17.08 2.10 15.55
N LEU A 305 18.27 2.18 14.96
CA LEU A 305 19.50 1.59 15.49
C LEU A 305 20.51 2.69 15.80
N SER A 306 21.23 2.53 16.92
CA SER A 306 22.30 3.45 17.31
C SER A 306 23.55 3.33 16.44
N ASN A 307 23.79 2.15 15.86
CA ASN A 307 24.90 1.90 14.93
C ASN A 307 24.43 0.99 13.78
N VAL A 308 23.98 1.59 12.68
CA VAL A 308 23.49 0.80 11.52
C VAL A 308 24.61 0.03 10.83
N ALA A 309 25.88 0.46 10.97
CA ALA A 309 27.01 -0.18 10.30
C ALA A 309 27.25 -1.64 10.73
N ASP A 310 26.69 -2.05 11.87
CA ASP A 310 26.74 -3.44 12.35
C ASP A 310 25.55 -4.29 11.92
N THR A 311 24.69 -3.77 11.04
CA THR A 311 23.57 -4.51 10.47
C THR A 311 24.05 -5.46 9.38
N ARG A 312 23.72 -6.73 9.55
CA ARG A 312 24.01 -7.80 8.57
C ARG A 312 22.71 -8.28 7.96
N TRP A 313 22.68 -8.35 6.64
CA TRP A 313 21.47 -8.70 5.90
C TRP A 313 21.44 -10.18 5.57
N ASP A 314 20.28 -10.79 5.81
CA ASP A 314 19.97 -12.12 5.32
C ASP A 314 19.17 -11.99 4.00
N GLU A 315 19.90 -12.05 2.88
CA GLU A 315 19.39 -11.84 1.52
C GLU A 315 18.49 -12.98 1.00
N SER A 316 18.42 -14.11 1.71
CA SER A 316 17.79 -15.34 1.21
C SER A 316 16.25 -15.30 1.16
N SER A 317 15.60 -14.27 1.70
CA SER A 317 14.15 -14.30 1.93
C SER A 317 13.46 -12.97 1.59
N PRO A 318 13.10 -12.73 0.32
CA PRO A 318 12.40 -11.51 -0.09
C PRO A 318 11.03 -11.34 0.60
N ARG A 319 10.38 -12.45 1.00
CA ARG A 319 9.08 -12.41 1.71
C ARG A 319 9.21 -12.17 3.22
N ARG A 320 10.37 -12.45 3.81
CA ARG A 320 10.63 -12.25 5.24
C ARG A 320 12.04 -11.67 5.39
N PRO A 321 12.26 -10.41 4.96
CA PRO A 321 13.56 -9.80 5.05
C PRO A 321 14.02 -9.80 6.50
N ARG A 322 15.28 -10.19 6.70
CA ARG A 322 15.86 -10.41 8.01
C ARG A 322 17.16 -9.65 8.14
N ILE A 323 17.34 -9.07 9.32
CA ILE A 323 18.58 -8.42 9.71
C ILE A 323 19.06 -8.95 11.05
N HIS A 324 20.37 -8.91 11.18
CA HIS A 324 21.19 -9.40 12.26
C HIS A 324 21.99 -8.23 12.81
N HIS A 325 21.86 -7.89 14.10
CA HIS A 325 22.39 -6.67 14.67
C HIS A 325 22.72 -6.78 16.17
N ASN A 326 23.49 -5.82 16.70
CA ASN A 326 24.15 -5.93 18.02
C ASN A 326 23.40 -5.26 19.17
N GLY A 327 22.20 -4.70 18.96
CA GLY A 327 21.44 -4.00 19.99
C GLY A 327 19.93 -4.08 19.77
N PRO A 328 19.08 -3.74 20.75
CA PRO A 328 17.65 -3.67 20.51
C PRO A 328 17.30 -2.53 19.53
N LEU A 329 16.19 -2.68 18.80
CA LEU A 329 15.55 -1.55 18.13
C LEU A 329 15.04 -0.55 19.18
N LYS A 330 15.03 0.75 18.84
CA LYS A 330 14.35 1.77 19.67
C LYS A 330 12.88 1.45 19.88
N ASP A 331 12.16 1.06 18.82
CA ASP A 331 10.79 0.53 18.91
C ASP A 331 10.67 -0.84 18.23
N SER A 332 10.72 -1.90 19.04
CA SER A 332 10.53 -3.28 18.58
C SER A 332 9.08 -3.64 18.24
N SER A 333 8.13 -2.75 18.56
CA SER A 333 6.70 -2.90 18.25
C SER A 333 6.24 -2.09 17.03
N HIS A 334 7.17 -1.38 16.39
CA HIS A 334 6.88 -0.52 15.24
C HIS A 334 6.13 -1.31 14.16
N PRO A 335 5.15 -0.75 13.45
CA PRO A 335 4.36 -1.47 12.44
C PRO A 335 5.16 -2.10 11.29
N PHE A 336 6.39 -1.62 11.05
CA PHE A 336 7.32 -2.20 10.07
C PHE A 336 8.10 -3.42 10.60
N VAL A 337 7.98 -3.76 11.89
CA VAL A 337 8.61 -4.91 12.52
C VAL A 337 7.62 -6.06 12.58
N VAL A 338 7.95 -7.16 11.90
CA VAL A 338 7.15 -8.40 11.96
C VAL A 338 7.48 -9.19 13.22
N ALA A 339 8.75 -9.25 13.58
CA ALA A 339 9.24 -9.83 14.83
C ALA A 339 10.65 -9.32 15.13
N SER A 340 10.98 -9.10 16.39
CA SER A 340 12.34 -8.80 16.83
C SER A 340 12.64 -9.51 18.15
N GLY A 341 13.86 -10.01 18.31
CA GLY A 341 14.24 -10.75 19.51
C GLY A 341 15.72 -11.12 19.54
N ARG A 342 16.20 -11.48 20.73
CA ARG A 342 17.58 -11.88 20.96
C ARG A 342 17.72 -13.38 20.82
N VAL A 343 18.74 -13.84 20.10
CA VAL A 343 19.08 -15.26 20.00
C VAL A 343 19.49 -15.79 21.36
N VAL A 344 18.69 -16.69 21.93
CA VAL A 344 18.99 -17.36 23.20
C VAL A 344 19.59 -18.75 22.97
N GLU A 345 19.23 -19.39 21.86
CA GLU A 345 19.76 -20.70 21.47
C GLU A 345 19.90 -20.83 19.94
N ILE A 346 20.89 -21.60 19.52
CA ILE A 346 21.12 -22.01 18.13
C ILE A 346 21.01 -23.53 18.07
N LEU A 347 20.06 -24.03 17.29
CA LEU A 347 19.74 -25.45 17.22
C LEU A 347 20.18 -26.01 15.87
N ASP A 348 21.03 -27.03 15.92
CA ASP A 348 21.47 -27.81 14.77
C ASP A 348 20.59 -29.05 14.59
N LEU A 349 19.32 -28.81 14.24
CA LEU A 349 18.31 -29.83 13.96
C LEU A 349 17.27 -29.26 12.98
N PRO A 350 16.62 -30.12 12.17
CA PRO A 350 15.54 -29.69 11.29
C PRO A 350 14.26 -29.35 12.07
N LEU A 351 13.41 -28.53 11.46
CA LEU A 351 12.08 -28.21 11.98
C LEU A 351 11.07 -29.18 11.35
N ASP A 352 10.82 -30.29 12.03
CA ASP A 352 9.89 -31.35 11.61
C ASP A 352 9.19 -31.97 12.83
N GLU A 353 8.28 -32.93 12.61
CA GLU A 353 7.51 -33.58 13.67
C GLU A 353 8.38 -34.39 14.65
N THR A 354 9.50 -34.96 14.18
CA THR A 354 10.41 -35.78 14.99
C THR A 354 11.17 -34.95 16.01
N ASN A 355 11.49 -33.69 15.69
CA ASN A 355 12.33 -32.84 16.53
C ASN A 355 11.55 -31.81 17.36
N ILE A 356 10.21 -31.77 17.30
CA ILE A 356 9.40 -30.80 18.06
C ILE A 356 9.70 -30.86 19.55
N ASP A 357 9.76 -32.06 20.13
CA ASP A 357 9.91 -32.23 21.57
C ASP A 357 11.26 -31.65 22.06
N ALA A 358 12.32 -31.81 21.25
CA ALA A 358 13.64 -31.22 21.54
C ALA A 358 13.62 -29.68 21.44
N ILE A 359 12.92 -29.13 20.45
CA ILE A 359 12.72 -27.68 20.28
C ILE A 359 11.93 -27.12 21.47
N VAL A 360 10.86 -27.79 21.89
CA VAL A 360 10.03 -27.39 23.03
C VAL A 360 10.82 -27.49 24.34
N ALA A 361 11.58 -28.56 24.57
CA ALA A 361 12.43 -28.70 25.75
C ALA A 361 13.45 -27.56 25.84
N THR A 362 14.08 -27.21 24.72
CA THR A 362 14.97 -26.06 24.62
C THR A 362 14.24 -24.75 24.96
N ALA A 363 13.03 -24.57 24.43
CA ALA A 363 12.23 -23.38 24.67
C ALA A 363 11.90 -23.21 26.17
N LEU A 364 11.52 -24.30 26.83
CA LEU A 364 11.24 -24.31 28.27
C LEU A 364 12.49 -24.03 29.12
N ALA A 365 13.64 -24.59 28.74
CA ALA A 365 14.92 -24.29 29.40
C ALA A 365 15.31 -22.80 29.30
N ASN A 366 14.76 -22.09 28.30
CA ASN A 366 14.95 -20.65 28.09
C ASN A 366 13.78 -19.78 28.60
N ASP A 367 12.92 -20.34 29.46
CA ASP A 367 11.76 -19.65 30.08
C ASP A 367 10.72 -19.13 29.07
N ILE A 368 10.53 -19.87 27.96
CA ILE A 368 9.61 -19.49 26.89
C ILE A 368 8.23 -20.12 27.12
N SER A 369 7.20 -19.26 27.14
CA SER A 369 5.78 -19.62 27.27
C SER A 369 5.04 -19.77 25.95
N ALA A 370 5.53 -19.10 24.90
CA ALA A 370 4.92 -19.10 23.58
C ALA A 370 5.99 -18.92 22.51
N LEU A 371 5.93 -19.75 21.46
CA LEU A 371 6.92 -19.78 20.38
C LEU A 371 6.21 -19.78 19.02
N THR A 372 6.49 -18.78 18.18
CA THR A 372 5.93 -18.69 16.82
C THR A 372 6.95 -19.08 15.76
N ILE A 373 6.57 -19.95 14.83
CA ILE A 373 7.40 -20.31 13.67
C ILE A 373 7.41 -19.15 12.66
N ARG A 374 8.60 -18.65 12.32
CA ARG A 374 8.82 -17.55 11.36
C ARG A 374 9.81 -17.86 10.25
N CYS A 375 10.34 -19.08 10.18
CA CYS A 375 11.09 -19.58 9.02
C CYS A 375 10.16 -20.17 7.96
N SER A 376 10.71 -20.42 6.76
CA SER A 376 10.00 -21.13 5.68
C SER A 376 9.74 -22.58 6.08
N VAL A 377 8.47 -22.98 5.99
CA VAL A 377 7.96 -24.34 6.18
C VAL A 377 6.86 -24.54 5.14
N ASP A 378 6.66 -25.77 4.69
CA ASP A 378 5.55 -26.11 3.78
C ASP A 378 4.21 -25.75 4.40
N ALA A 379 3.33 -25.15 3.59
CA ALA A 379 2.06 -24.58 4.04
C ALA A 379 1.14 -25.63 4.70
N ASP A 380 1.22 -26.88 4.25
CA ASP A 380 0.43 -27.99 4.79
C ASP A 380 0.95 -28.50 6.15
N ILE A 381 2.25 -28.30 6.41
CA ILE A 381 2.92 -28.81 7.61
C ILE A 381 2.96 -27.74 8.70
N GLN A 382 3.10 -26.47 8.33
CA GLN A 382 3.24 -25.36 9.29
C GLN A 382 2.16 -25.33 10.38
N PRO A 383 0.84 -25.49 10.10
CA PRO A 383 -0.18 -25.48 11.15
C PRO A 383 -0.05 -26.63 12.14
N ARG A 384 0.40 -27.81 11.67
CA ARG A 384 0.61 -28.99 12.52
C ARG A 384 1.76 -28.77 13.49
N LEU A 385 2.90 -28.29 12.99
CA LEU A 385 4.07 -28.00 13.83
C LEU A 385 3.77 -26.90 14.85
N GLN A 386 3.15 -25.80 14.40
CA GLN A 386 2.77 -24.69 15.28
C GLN A 386 1.78 -25.17 16.36
N GLY A 387 0.75 -25.93 15.98
CA GLY A 387 -0.23 -26.46 16.92
C GLY A 387 0.35 -27.43 17.96
N SER A 388 1.38 -28.21 17.58
CA SER A 388 2.09 -29.09 18.52
C SER A 388 2.89 -28.26 19.54
N ILE A 389 3.69 -27.30 19.08
CA ILE A 389 4.43 -26.36 19.95
C ILE A 389 3.47 -25.65 20.91
N ASP A 390 2.38 -25.08 20.39
CA ASP A 390 1.39 -24.35 21.19
C ASP A 390 0.75 -25.24 22.27
N ARG A 391 0.49 -26.51 21.96
CA ARG A 391 -0.09 -27.46 22.92
C ARG A 391 0.90 -27.83 24.02
N GLN A 392 2.17 -28.08 23.68
CA GLN A 392 3.17 -28.54 24.64
C GLN A 392 3.67 -27.41 25.57
N LEU A 393 3.66 -26.17 25.08
CA LEU A 393 3.97 -24.99 25.89
C LEU A 393 2.77 -24.52 26.73
N ARG A 394 1.53 -24.86 26.33
CA ARG A 394 0.30 -24.54 27.10
C ARG A 394 0.41 -25.06 28.53
N ASN A 395 0.13 -24.20 29.50
CA ASN A 395 0.15 -24.49 30.94
C ASN A 395 1.55 -24.72 31.55
N ARG A 396 2.64 -24.40 30.85
CA ARG A 396 3.99 -24.40 31.43
C ARG A 396 4.35 -23.00 31.96
N GLN A 397 5.17 -22.92 33.00
CA GLN A 397 5.48 -21.70 33.76
C GLN A 397 6.39 -20.67 33.04
N GLY A 398 6.59 -20.81 31.72
CA GLY A 398 7.41 -19.86 30.97
C GLY A 398 6.88 -18.43 31.10
N ARG A 399 7.75 -17.42 30.99
CA ARG A 399 7.35 -16.00 31.06
C ARG A 399 7.55 -15.23 29.76
N ARG A 400 8.39 -15.75 28.86
CA ARG A 400 8.84 -15.03 27.67
C ARG A 400 8.09 -15.50 26.42
N LYS A 401 7.94 -14.61 25.46
CA LYS A 401 7.51 -14.98 24.09
C LYS A 401 8.74 -15.09 23.21
N ALA A 402 8.67 -15.90 22.18
CA ALA A 402 9.77 -16.10 21.25
C ALA A 402 9.27 -16.38 19.84
N PHE A 403 10.19 -16.29 18.88
CA PHE A 403 9.98 -16.81 17.55
C PHE A 403 11.15 -17.69 17.13
N LEU A 404 10.86 -18.65 16.28
CA LEU A 404 11.82 -19.53 15.64
C LEU A 404 12.06 -19.04 14.22
N THR A 405 13.31 -18.79 13.86
CA THR A 405 13.69 -18.51 12.47
C THR A 405 14.85 -19.41 12.03
N ARG A 406 15.24 -19.34 10.77
CA ARG A 406 16.36 -20.09 10.22
C ARG A 406 17.44 -19.13 9.78
N HIS A 407 18.67 -19.44 10.12
CA HIS A 407 19.83 -18.76 9.57
C HIS A 407 20.06 -19.21 8.13
N ALA A 408 20.15 -18.29 7.18
CA ALA A 408 20.08 -18.65 5.77
C ALA A 408 21.27 -19.42 5.21
N THR A 409 22.47 -19.21 5.74
CA THR A 409 23.68 -19.87 5.22
C THR A 409 23.98 -21.18 5.93
N THR A 410 23.76 -21.25 7.24
CA THR A 410 24.06 -22.45 8.04
C THR A 410 22.86 -23.39 8.20
N ASN A 411 21.66 -22.95 7.80
CA ASN A 411 20.39 -23.66 8.01
C ASN A 411 20.02 -23.98 9.47
N HIS A 412 20.81 -23.53 10.46
CA HIS A 412 20.49 -23.69 11.88
C HIS A 412 19.20 -22.95 12.23
N LEU A 413 18.44 -23.51 13.17
CA LEU A 413 17.30 -22.83 13.76
C LEU A 413 17.79 -21.86 14.84
N LEU A 414 17.24 -20.66 14.84
CA LEU A 414 17.51 -19.62 15.82
C LEU A 414 16.29 -19.45 16.71
N LEU A 415 16.45 -19.73 18.00
CA LEU A 415 15.45 -19.46 19.01
C LEU A 415 15.63 -18.03 19.51
N CYS A 416 14.74 -17.13 19.06
CA CYS A 416 14.84 -15.70 19.34
C CYS A 416 13.79 -15.29 20.37
N ALA A 417 14.24 -14.97 21.58
CA ALA A 417 13.35 -14.52 22.64
C ALA A 417 13.00 -13.03 22.45
N GLN A 418 11.70 -12.74 22.45
CA GLN A 418 11.15 -11.39 22.40
C GLN A 418 11.25 -10.78 23.80
N TYR A 419 11.73 -9.56 23.89
CA TYR A 419 11.73 -8.82 25.15
C TYR A 419 10.44 -8.01 25.25
N PRO A 420 9.74 -8.02 26.40
CA PRO A 420 8.63 -7.12 26.61
C PRO A 420 9.10 -5.66 26.48
N LYS A 421 8.21 -4.76 26.04
CA LYS A 421 8.39 -3.32 26.27
C LYS A 421 8.64 -3.15 27.76
N ASN A 422 9.70 -2.43 28.12
CA ASN A 422 10.12 -2.16 29.49
C ASN A 422 8.94 -2.15 30.46
N SER A 423 8.87 -3.16 31.33
CA SER A 423 8.41 -2.91 32.68
C SER A 423 9.55 -2.17 33.36
N ASP A 424 9.43 -0.85 33.44
CA ASP A 424 10.17 0.09 34.29
C ASP A 424 11.69 -0.11 34.42
N THR A 425 12.43 0.78 33.75
CA THR A 425 13.55 1.51 34.37
C THR A 425 13.38 2.98 34.06
#